data_AF-A0A6M0BN95-F1
#
_entry.id   AF-A0A6M0BN95-F1
#
_cell.length_a   1.000
_cell.length_b   1.000
_cell.length_c   1.000
_cell.angle_alpha   90.00
_cell.angle_beta   90.00
_cell.angle_gamma   90.00
#
_symmetry.space_group_name_H-M   'P 1'
#
loop_
_entity.id
_entity.type
_entity.pdbx_description
1 polymer ?
#
loop_
_entity_poly.entity_id
_entity_poly.type
_entity_poly.pdbx_seq_one_letter_code
_entity_poly.pdbx_strand_id
1 'polypeptide(L)'
;MQYTFELLGISPILHFFNHQQKLQVEKNLTVEYLGNHECSLDVFIKSVENVSTDRGWRVDKVVETVINFWMNNPDSIQYWNSRLKDAGEENLLVARVGNASLKL
;
A
#
# COMPACT_ATOMS: atom_id res chain seq x y z
N MET A 1 1.06 -8.20 -15.00
CA MET A 1 0.04 -7.21 -14.59
C MET A 1 0.63 -5.82 -14.75
N GLN A 2 -0.17 -4.83 -15.17
CA GLN A 2 0.29 -3.44 -15.31
C GLN A 2 0.57 -2.77 -13.96
N TYR A 3 -0.06 -3.27 -12.89
CA TYR A 3 0.15 -2.78 -11.53
C TYR A 3 0.71 -3.88 -10.64
N THR A 4 1.38 -3.46 -9.56
CA THR A 4 1.89 -4.32 -8.49
C THR A 4 1.36 -3.82 -7.17
N PHE A 5 1.05 -4.75 -6.26
CA PHE A 5 0.71 -4.45 -4.88
C PHE A 5 1.51 -5.38 -3.95
N GLU A 6 2.01 -4.85 -2.85
CA GLU A 6 2.76 -5.62 -1.86
C GLU A 6 2.63 -5.01 -0.46
N LEU A 7 2.48 -5.87 0.56
CA LEU A 7 2.66 -5.48 1.96
C LEU A 7 4.16 -5.50 2.30
N LEU A 8 4.72 -4.35 2.69
CA LEU A 8 6.15 -4.18 2.93
C LEU A 8 6.54 -4.38 4.39
N GLY A 9 5.70 -3.88 5.29
CA GLY A 9 5.84 -4.11 6.71
C GLY A 9 5.38 -2.96 7.58
N ILE A 10 5.93 -2.86 8.79
CA ILE A 10 5.41 -1.96 9.81
C ILE A 10 6.34 -0.77 9.99
N SER A 11 5.75 0.42 10.07
CA SER A 11 6.49 1.65 10.35
C SER A 11 5.77 2.46 11.43
N PRO A 12 6.53 3.10 12.35
CA PRO A 12 5.96 4.16 13.18
C PRO A 12 5.34 5.26 12.33
N ILE A 13 4.23 5.84 12.80
CA ILE A 13 3.47 6.88 12.06
C ILE A 13 4.38 8.04 11.64
N LEU A 14 5.16 8.58 12.59
CA LEU A 14 6.05 9.72 12.32
C LEU A 14 7.12 9.39 11.28
N HIS A 15 7.65 8.17 11.32
CA HIS A 15 8.64 7.74 10.34
C HIS A 15 8.03 7.62 8.94
N PHE A 16 6.84 7.02 8.82
CA PHE A 16 6.13 6.90 7.55
C PHE A 16 5.75 8.29 6.98
N PHE A 17 5.25 9.18 7.82
CA PHE A 17 4.91 10.55 7.44
C PHE A 17 6.12 11.33 6.91
N ASN A 18 7.25 11.26 7.60
CA ASN A 18 8.49 11.90 7.15
C ASN A 18 8.97 11.32 5.81
N HIS A 19 8.78 10.03 5.59
CA HIS A 19 9.10 9.39 4.31
C HIS A 19 8.20 9.90 3.18
N GLN A 20 6.89 9.99 3.42
CA GLN A 20 5.91 10.53 2.47
C GLN A 20 6.25 11.96 2.03
N GLN A 21 6.64 12.83 2.97
CA GLN A 21 7.04 14.20 2.62
C GLN A 21 8.26 14.25 1.69
N LYS A 22 9.26 13.39 1.91
CA LYS A 22 10.45 13.34 1.04
C LYS A 22 10.08 12.89 -0.37
N LEU A 23 9.23 11.87 -0.49
CA LEU A 23 8.78 11.36 -1.80
C LEU A 23 7.95 12.38 -2.59
N GLN A 24 7.16 13.23 -1.92
CA GLN A 24 6.42 14.31 -2.59
C GLN A 24 7.36 15.32 -3.27
N VAL A 25 8.53 15.58 -2.67
CA VAL A 25 9.55 16.45 -3.27
C VAL A 25 10.19 15.80 -4.50
N GLU A 26 10.42 14.49 -4.46
CA GLU A 26 11.07 13.72 -5.53
C GLU A 26 10.15 13.44 -6.73
N LYS A 27 8.84 13.71 -6.62
CA LYS A 27 7.82 13.53 -7.69
C LYS A 27 7.86 12.14 -8.33
N ASN A 28 8.02 11.08 -7.54
CA ASN A 28 7.97 9.73 -8.09
C ASN A 28 6.54 9.41 -8.57
N LEU A 29 6.35 9.17 -9.87
CA LEU A 29 5.04 8.98 -10.50
C LEU A 29 4.63 7.51 -10.65
N THR A 30 5.54 6.58 -10.35
CA THR A 30 5.37 5.17 -10.67
C THR A 30 4.96 4.32 -9.49
N VAL A 31 5.18 4.80 -8.27
CA VAL A 31 4.90 4.08 -7.02
C VAL A 31 4.28 5.00 -5.99
N GLU A 32 3.43 4.42 -5.16
CA GLU A 32 2.81 5.04 -4.01
C GLU A 32 2.87 4.11 -2.81
N TYR A 33 3.06 4.70 -1.64
CA TYR A 33 3.09 3.95 -0.38
C TYR A 33 1.86 4.30 0.45
N LEU A 34 1.20 3.28 0.98
CA LEU A 34 -0.04 3.38 1.74
C LEU A 34 0.23 2.92 3.16
N GLY A 35 -0.18 3.69 4.16
CA GLY A 35 -0.09 3.31 5.56
C GLY A 35 -1.48 3.17 6.16
N ASN A 36 -1.79 2.01 6.75
CA ASN A 36 -3.08 1.73 7.36
C ASN A 36 -2.93 1.14 8.77
N HIS A 37 -3.85 1.48 9.67
CA HIS A 37 -3.91 0.93 11.04
C HIS A 37 -4.55 -0.46 11.10
N GLU A 38 -5.17 -0.91 10.01
CA GLU A 38 -5.87 -2.18 9.93
C GLU A 38 -5.36 -3.01 8.75
N CYS A 39 -5.15 -4.30 8.97
CA CYS A 39 -4.75 -5.26 7.95
C CYS A 39 -5.99 -5.94 7.34
N SER A 40 -6.79 -5.18 6.58
CA SER A 40 -8.00 -5.69 5.94
C SER A 40 -8.09 -5.30 4.46
N LEU A 41 -8.75 -6.15 3.67
CA LEU A 41 -8.88 -5.94 2.23
C LEU A 41 -9.61 -4.63 1.91
N ASP A 42 -10.73 -4.37 2.60
CA ASP A 42 -11.58 -3.20 2.38
C ASP A 42 -10.85 -1.88 2.67
N VAL A 43 -10.02 -1.85 3.72
CA VAL A 43 -9.21 -0.68 4.06
C VAL A 43 -8.20 -0.38 2.94
N PHE A 44 -7.50 -1.41 2.45
CA PHE A 44 -6.54 -1.20 1.36
C PHE A 44 -7.20 -0.90 0.02
N ILE A 45 -8.37 -1.46 -0.29
CA ILE A 45 -9.18 -1.07 -1.46
C ILE A 45 -9.47 0.43 -1.40
N LYS A 46 -9.99 0.92 -0.27
CA LYS A 46 -10.30 2.34 -0.08
C LYS A 46 -9.06 3.22 -0.23
N SER A 47 -7.91 2.80 0.31
CA SER A 47 -6.65 3.54 0.16
C SER A 47 -6.20 3.62 -1.29
N VAL A 48 -6.26 2.52 -2.05
CA VAL A 48 -5.80 2.52 -3.46
C VAL A 48 -6.76 3.26 -4.37
N GLU A 49 -8.06 3.32 -4.08
CA GLU A 49 -9.02 4.08 -4.89
C GLU A 49 -8.72 5.58 -4.88
N ASN A 50 -8.45 6.13 -3.69
CA ASN A 50 -8.07 7.54 -3.53
C ASN A 50 -6.79 7.86 -4.33
N VAL A 51 -5.73 7.09 -4.07
CA VAL A 51 -4.43 7.31 -4.72
C VAL A 51 -4.48 7.09 -6.23
N SER A 52 -5.23 6.08 -6.69
CA SER A 52 -5.38 5.83 -8.13
C SER A 52 -6.09 6.98 -8.83
N THR A 53 -7.07 7.59 -8.18
CA THR A 53 -7.78 8.77 -8.71
C THR A 53 -6.83 9.96 -8.83
N ASP A 54 -6.07 10.25 -7.76
CA ASP A 54 -5.11 11.36 -7.73
C ASP A 54 -3.98 11.19 -8.76
N ARG A 55 -3.56 9.95 -9.03
CA ARG A 55 -2.50 9.62 -9.98
C ARG A 55 -2.99 9.39 -11.42
N GLY A 56 -4.31 9.44 -11.67
CA GLY A 56 -4.88 9.14 -12.98
C GLY A 56 -4.69 7.68 -13.43
N TRP A 57 -4.55 6.76 -12.48
CA TRP A 57 -4.41 5.32 -12.75
C TRP A 57 -5.77 4.67 -13.00
N ARG A 58 -5.73 3.49 -13.64
CA ARG A 58 -6.92 2.65 -13.86
C ARG A 58 -7.37 2.02 -12.55
N VAL A 59 -8.24 2.71 -11.82
CA VAL A 59 -8.75 2.32 -10.50
C VAL A 59 -9.20 0.85 -10.48
N ASP A 60 -9.96 0.43 -11.49
CA ASP A 60 -10.44 -0.94 -11.66
C ASP A 60 -9.31 -1.98 -11.66
N LYS A 61 -8.19 -1.66 -12.33
CA LYS A 61 -7.03 -2.56 -12.43
C LYS A 61 -6.15 -2.54 -11.19
N VAL A 62 -6.08 -1.41 -10.49
CA VAL A 62 -5.37 -1.33 -9.22
C VAL A 62 -6.12 -2.13 -8.16
N VAL A 63 -7.44 -1.96 -8.05
CA VAL A 63 -8.29 -2.73 -7.13
C VAL A 63 -8.24 -4.23 -7.44
N GLU A 64 -8.31 -4.63 -8.72
CA GLU A 64 -8.13 -6.03 -9.13
C GLU A 64 -6.76 -6.58 -8.67
N THR A 65 -5.71 -5.78 -8.72
CA THR A 65 -4.36 -6.18 -8.26
C THR A 65 -4.32 -6.40 -6.74
N VAL A 66 -4.97 -5.52 -5.97
CA VAL A 66 -5.13 -5.68 -4.52
C VAL A 66 -5.89 -6.96 -4.19
N ILE A 67 -7.07 -7.17 -4.78
CA ILE A 67 -7.89 -8.37 -4.54
C ILE A 67 -7.09 -9.64 -4.87
N ASN A 68 -6.40 -9.66 -6.01
CA ASN A 68 -5.56 -10.81 -6.39
C ASN A 68 -4.42 -11.04 -5.42
N PHE A 69 -3.76 -9.99 -4.91
CA PHE A 69 -2.76 -10.15 -3.86
C PHE A 69 -3.37 -10.82 -2.62
N TRP A 70 -4.55 -10.36 -2.16
CA TRP A 70 -5.19 -10.92 -0.98
C TRP A 70 -5.56 -12.40 -1.16
N MET A 71 -6.15 -12.75 -2.29
CA MET A 71 -6.59 -14.12 -2.57
C MET A 71 -5.44 -15.13 -2.67
N ASN A 72 -4.25 -14.67 -3.07
CA ASN A 72 -3.11 -15.55 -3.32
C ASN A 72 -2.07 -15.55 -2.18
N ASN A 73 -2.21 -14.70 -1.16
CA ASN A 73 -1.21 -14.56 -0.10
C ASN A 73 -1.79 -14.61 1.33
N PRO A 74 -2.66 -15.60 1.67
CA PRO A 74 -3.32 -15.66 2.98
C PRO A 74 -2.34 -15.70 4.16
N ASP A 75 -1.24 -16.45 4.04
CA ASP A 75 -0.22 -16.57 5.09
C ASP A 75 0.49 -15.23 5.35
N SER A 76 0.79 -14.48 4.29
CA SER A 76 1.40 -13.15 4.38
C SER A 76 0.45 -12.15 5.06
N ILE A 77 -0.84 -12.20 4.72
CA ILE A 77 -1.86 -11.35 5.35
C ILE A 77 -1.98 -11.68 6.84
N GLN A 78 -2.05 -12.96 7.19
CA GLN A 78 -2.12 -13.38 8.59
C GLN A 78 -0.88 -12.94 9.37
N TYR A 79 0.31 -13.11 8.77
CA TYR A 79 1.57 -12.66 9.35
C TYR A 79 1.55 -11.15 9.63
N TRP A 80 1.24 -10.33 8.63
CA TRP A 80 1.24 -8.87 8.80
C TRP A 80 0.16 -8.38 9.75
N ASN A 81 -1.02 -9.02 9.77
CA ASN A 81 -2.05 -8.73 10.75
C ASN A 81 -1.58 -8.99 12.19
N SER A 82 -0.89 -10.12 12.42
CA SER A 82 -0.31 -10.41 13.74
C SER A 82 0.75 -9.39 14.12
N ARG A 83 1.68 -9.10 13.20
CA ARG A 83 2.76 -8.15 13.45
C ARG A 83 2.24 -6.74 13.75
N LEU A 84 1.18 -6.31 13.07
CA LEU A 84 0.57 -4.98 13.28
C LEU A 84 -0.04 -4.88 14.68
N LYS A 85 -0.74 -5.93 15.12
CA LYS A 85 -1.27 -6.02 16.49
C LYS A 85 -0.16 -5.96 17.54
N ASP A 86 0.94 -6.67 17.30
CA ASP A 86 2.09 -6.67 18.22
C ASP A 86 2.78 -5.30 18.30
N ALA A 87 2.76 -4.52 17.21
CA ALA A 87 3.41 -3.21 17.13
C ALA A 87 2.64 -2.10 17.87
N GLY A 88 1.33 -2.23 18.04
CA GLY A 88 0.49 -1.25 18.71
C GLY A 88 0.10 -0.04 17.84
N GLU A 89 -0.67 0.88 18.45
CA GLU A 89 -1.44 1.91 17.73
C GLU A 89 -0.59 2.99 17.04
N GLU A 90 0.62 3.23 17.52
CA GLU A 90 1.57 4.22 16.97
C GLU A 90 2.28 3.74 15.69
N ASN A 91 1.79 2.66 15.08
CA ASN A 91 2.37 2.02 13.91
C ASN A 91 1.34 1.80 12.80
N LEU A 92 1.85 1.75 11.58
CA LEU A 92 1.09 1.52 10.36
C LEU A 92 1.61 0.28 9.66
N LEU A 93 0.70 -0.53 9.11
CA LEU A 93 1.04 -1.48 8.06
C LEU A 93 1.21 -0.71 6.75
N VAL A 94 2.40 -0.78 6.19
CA VAL A 94 2.81 -0.13 4.96
C VAL A 94 2.66 -1.11 3.80
N ALA A 95 1.97 -0.66 2.76
CA ALA A 95 1.94 -1.30 1.46
C ALA A 95 2.54 -0.39 0.39
N ARG A 96 2.90 -1.01 -0.72
CA ARG A 96 3.28 -0.31 -1.95
C ARG A 96 2.34 -0.72 -3.06
N VAL A 97 1.86 0.27 -3.80
CA VAL A 97 1.19 0.11 -5.08
C VAL A 97 2.02 0.79 -6.16
N GLY A 98 2.16 0.17 -7.32
CA GLY A 98 2.97 0.73 -8.39
C GLY A 98 2.48 0.36 -9.77
N ASN A 99 2.78 1.20 -10.75
CA ASN A 99 2.54 0.96 -12.17
C ASN A 99 3.81 0.39 -12.81
N ALA A 100 3.81 -0.92 -13.06
CA ALA A 100 4.91 -1.66 -13.68
C ALA A 100 5.15 -1.31 -15.16
N SER A 101 4.27 -0.52 -15.80
CA SER A 101 4.44 -0.09 -17.21
C SER A 101 5.33 1.13 -17.39
N LEU A 102 5.71 1.84 -16.33
CA LEU A 102 6.67 2.95 -16.40
C LEU A 102 8.05 2.39 -16.04
N LYS A 103 8.82 2.00 -17.06
CA LYS A 103 10.25 1.70 -16.90
C LYS A 103 10.95 2.95 -16.34
N LEU A 104 11.80 2.72 -15.33
CA LEU A 104 12.82 3.65 -14.84
C LEU A 104 13.70 4.16 -15.98
#